data_AF-A0A9Q0TFF9-F1
#
_entry.id   AF-A0A9Q0TFF9-F1
#
_cell.length_a   1.000
_cell.length_b   1.000
_cell.length_c   1.000
_cell.angle_alpha   90.00
_cell.angle_beta   90.00
_cell.angle_gamma   90.00
#
_symmetry.space_group_name_H-M   'P 1'
#
loop_
_entity.id
_entity.type
_entity.pdbx_description
1 polymer ?
#
loop_
_entity_poly.entity_id
_entity_poly.type
_entity_poly.pdbx_seq_one_letter_code
_entity_poly.pdbx_strand_id
1 'polypeptide(L)'
;MFRLIASIVRNPSIASTCALFIILITFLFGGFVIRKPSLPSWLRWGFWLSPLAYAEIGTSLNEFLAPRWQKVSSSNITLGQQILESRGLYFNEYFYWIPFAALIGFWMVFNIGFTCALSYSKAPGRPRTVISQDRLSNILKRKQDLKDFPREKTLPYAETPISAGEKEKIRTVLPFDPITISFQDVQYFVDTPKVSTRFINSGTSFVGS
;
A
#
# COMPACT_ATOMS: atom_id res chain seq x y z
N MET A 1 -3.87 -10.29 3.63
CA MET A 1 -2.40 -10.25 3.73
C MET A 1 -1.82 -8.85 3.59
N PHE A 2 -1.87 -8.19 2.42
CA PHE A 2 -1.25 -6.86 2.24
C PHE A 2 -1.75 -5.79 3.22
N ARG A 3 -3.06 -5.75 3.48
CA ARG A 3 -3.65 -4.85 4.48
C ARG A 3 -3.09 -5.08 5.89
N LEU A 4 -2.90 -6.35 6.28
CA LEU A 4 -2.28 -6.72 7.55
C LEU A 4 -0.81 -6.25 7.64
N ILE A 5 -0.04 -6.41 6.56
CA ILE A 5 1.36 -5.97 6.51
C ILE A 5 1.43 -4.44 6.64
N ALA A 6 0.58 -3.73 5.90
CA ALA A 6 0.48 -2.27 5.96
C ALA A 6 0.00 -1.75 7.32
N SER A 7 -0.87 -2.48 8.03
CA SER A 7 -1.31 -2.07 9.37
C SER A 7 -0.22 -2.26 10.43
N ILE A 8 0.67 -3.24 10.26
CA ILE A 8 1.78 -3.49 11.19
C ILE A 8 2.94 -2.53 10.93
N VAL A 9 3.27 -2.28 9.65
CA VAL A 9 4.44 -1.48 9.26
C VAL A 9 4.03 -0.03 9.05
N ARG A 10 4.48 0.86 9.94
CA ARG A 10 4.12 2.28 9.94
C ARG A 10 4.67 3.09 8.75
N ASN A 11 5.75 2.61 8.13
CA ASN A 11 6.39 3.26 6.98
C ASN A 11 5.94 2.61 5.67
N PRO A 12 5.29 3.35 4.74
CA PRO A 12 4.70 2.76 3.53
C PRO A 12 5.75 2.14 2.61
N SER A 13 6.93 2.75 2.43
CA SER A 13 7.99 2.20 1.58
C SER A 13 8.54 0.86 2.09
N ILE A 14 8.66 0.72 3.42
CA ILE A 14 9.10 -0.53 4.06
C ILE A 14 7.98 -1.58 3.94
N ALA A 15 6.72 -1.17 4.15
CA ALA A 15 5.56 -2.06 4.04
C ALA A 15 5.46 -2.69 2.64
N SER A 16 5.62 -1.90 1.58
CA SER A 16 5.60 -2.38 0.20
C SER A 16 6.74 -3.37 -0.08
N THR A 17 7.94 -3.08 0.41
CA THR A 17 9.10 -3.96 0.23
C THR A 17 8.89 -5.29 0.94
N CYS A 18 8.48 -5.26 2.22
CA CYS A 18 8.15 -6.47 2.99
C CYS A 18 7.01 -7.27 2.33
N ALA A 19 5.98 -6.59 1.82
CA ALA A 19 4.89 -7.22 1.11
C ALA A 19 5.35 -7.99 -0.13
N LEU A 20 6.27 -7.41 -0.92
CA LEU A 20 6.87 -8.08 -2.08
C LEU A 20 7.67 -9.33 -1.68
N PHE A 21 8.45 -9.27 -0.60
CA PHE A 21 9.15 -10.44 -0.09
C PHE A 21 8.20 -11.53 0.38
N ILE A 22 7.15 -11.18 1.13
CA ILE A 22 6.17 -12.15 1.65
C ILE A 22 5.39 -12.80 0.52
N ILE A 23 4.96 -12.06 -0.51
CA ILE A 23 4.27 -12.65 -1.65
C ILE A 23 5.20 -13.56 -2.47
N LEU A 24 6.47 -13.19 -2.65
CA LEU A 24 7.45 -14.04 -3.33
C LEU A 24 7.63 -15.38 -2.59
N ILE A 25 7.77 -15.34 -1.27
CA ILE A 25 7.87 -16.53 -0.42
C ILE A 25 6.58 -17.37 -0.53
N THR A 26 5.42 -16.73 -0.47
CA THR A 26 4.12 -17.40 -0.63
C THR A 26 4.01 -18.12 -1.98
N PHE A 27 4.52 -17.49 -3.05
CA PHE A 27 4.53 -18.07 -4.39
C PHE A 27 5.54 -19.22 -4.53
N LEU A 28 6.73 -19.07 -3.94
CA LEU A 28 7.78 -20.09 -3.95
C LEU A 28 7.32 -21.40 -3.30
N PHE A 29 6.62 -21.30 -2.16
CA PHE A 29 6.04 -22.45 -1.46
C PHE A 29 4.64 -22.82 -1.94
N GLY A 30 4.11 -22.15 -2.96
CA GLY A 30 2.75 -22.36 -3.47
C GLY A 30 2.56 -23.66 -4.25
N GLY A 31 3.61 -24.49 -4.38
CA GLY A 31 3.59 -25.81 -5.03
C GLY A 31 3.62 -25.79 -6.57
N PHE A 32 3.15 -24.70 -7.18
CA PHE A 32 3.18 -24.51 -8.63
C PHE A 32 4.60 -24.38 -9.20
N VAL A 33 5.43 -23.55 -8.57
CA VAL A 33 6.83 -23.31 -8.99
C VAL A 33 7.72 -24.47 -8.60
N ILE A 34 7.64 -24.90 -7.34
CA ILE A 34 8.42 -26.01 -6.79
C ILE A 34 7.46 -27.06 -6.28
N ARG A 35 7.54 -28.27 -6.86
CA ARG A 35 6.75 -29.41 -6.42
C ARG A 35 7.07 -29.75 -4.95
N LYS A 36 6.03 -29.92 -4.14
CA LYS A 36 6.12 -30.38 -2.73
C LYS A 36 7.05 -31.58 -2.50
N PRO A 37 7.05 -32.66 -3.32
CA PRO A 37 7.96 -33.78 -3.11
C PRO A 37 9.43 -33.43 -3.29
N SER A 38 9.75 -32.42 -4.12
CA SER A 38 11.12 -31.99 -4.40
C SER A 38 11.71 -31.07 -3.31
N LEU A 39 10.88 -30.55 -2.40
CA LEU A 39 11.36 -29.75 -1.27
C LEU A 39 12.01 -30.67 -0.21
N PRO A 40 13.15 -30.26 0.37
CA PRO A 40 13.76 -31.02 1.45
C PRO A 40 12.84 -31.02 2.68
N SER A 41 12.91 -32.07 3.50
CA SER A 41 11.97 -32.32 4.61
C SER A 41 11.85 -31.13 5.58
N TRP A 42 12.95 -30.41 5.82
CA TRP A 42 12.98 -29.24 6.69
C TRP A 42 12.36 -27.97 6.08
N LEU A 43 12.05 -27.92 4.78
CA LEU A 43 11.31 -26.83 4.12
C LEU A 43 9.86 -27.21 3.78
N ARG A 44 9.54 -28.51 3.86
CA ARG A 44 8.24 -29.04 3.44
C ARG A 44 7.06 -28.48 4.24
N TRP A 45 7.29 -28.01 5.47
CA TRP A 45 6.24 -27.35 6.27
C TRP A 45 5.85 -25.97 5.73
N GLY A 46 6.77 -25.25 5.07
CA GLY A 46 6.49 -23.95 4.47
C GLY A 46 5.41 -23.99 3.40
N PHE A 47 5.27 -25.14 2.71
CA PHE A 47 4.16 -25.42 1.80
C PHE A 47 2.80 -25.24 2.47
N TRP A 48 2.62 -25.73 3.71
CA TRP A 48 1.35 -25.66 4.44
C TRP A 48 1.04 -24.27 5.01
N LEU A 49 2.01 -23.35 5.02
CA LEU A 49 1.81 -21.97 5.45
C LEU A 49 1.31 -21.08 4.31
N SER A 50 1.52 -21.50 3.05
CA SER A 50 1.13 -20.73 1.88
C SER A 50 -0.36 -20.92 1.56
N PRO A 51 -1.20 -19.86 1.55
CA PRO A 51 -2.57 -19.97 1.05
C PRO A 51 -2.62 -20.41 -0.42
N LEU A 52 -1.57 -20.13 -1.21
CA LEU A 52 -1.51 -20.49 -2.62
C LEU A 52 -1.35 -22.00 -2.83
N ALA A 53 -0.70 -22.70 -1.89
CA ALA A 53 -0.59 -24.16 -1.92
C ALA A 53 -1.97 -24.83 -1.82
N TYR A 54 -2.85 -24.34 -0.94
CA TYR A 54 -4.21 -24.86 -0.84
C TYR A 54 -5.03 -24.55 -2.10
N ALA A 55 -4.84 -23.38 -2.72
CA ALA A 55 -5.47 -23.09 -4.01
C ALA A 55 -5.01 -24.07 -5.10
N GLU A 56 -3.71 -24.36 -5.21
CA GLU A 56 -3.20 -25.35 -6.17
C GLU A 56 -3.77 -26.74 -5.91
N ILE A 57 -3.83 -27.19 -4.65
CA ILE A 57 -4.41 -28.48 -4.29
C ILE A 57 -5.88 -28.55 -4.72
N GLY A 58 -6.67 -27.53 -4.39
CA GLY A 58 -8.10 -27.49 -4.73
C GLY A 58 -8.34 -27.50 -6.24
N THR A 59 -7.64 -26.65 -6.99
CA THR A 59 -7.78 -26.59 -8.45
C THR A 59 -7.29 -27.86 -9.13
N SER A 60 -6.16 -28.43 -8.67
CA SER A 60 -5.63 -29.68 -9.24
C SER A 60 -6.56 -30.85 -8.99
N LEU A 61 -7.09 -31.00 -7.77
CA LEU A 61 -8.08 -32.02 -7.46
C LEU A 61 -9.33 -31.85 -8.33
N ASN A 62 -9.87 -30.63 -8.43
CA ASN A 62 -11.06 -30.36 -9.23
C ASN A 62 -10.87 -30.69 -10.73
N GLU A 63 -9.71 -30.34 -11.30
CA GLU A 63 -9.43 -30.60 -12.71
C GLU A 63 -9.14 -32.09 -12.98
N PHE A 64 -8.19 -32.68 -12.24
CA PHE A 64 -7.70 -34.03 -12.53
C PHE A 64 -8.62 -35.16 -12.05
N LEU A 65 -9.60 -34.87 -11.18
CA LEU A 65 -10.68 -35.81 -10.85
C LEU A 65 -11.81 -35.79 -11.90
N ALA A 66 -11.83 -34.83 -12.83
CA ALA A 66 -12.89 -34.76 -13.83
C ALA A 66 -12.88 -35.99 -14.77
N PRO A 67 -14.04 -36.45 -15.28
CA PRO A 67 -14.16 -37.67 -16.09
C PRO A 67 -13.22 -37.76 -17.29
N ARG A 68 -12.84 -36.60 -17.87
CA ARG A 68 -11.91 -36.51 -19.01
C ARG A 68 -10.50 -37.03 -18.70
N TRP A 69 -10.09 -36.98 -17.43
CA TRP A 69 -8.78 -37.42 -16.95
C TRP A 69 -8.80 -38.85 -16.38
N GLN A 70 -9.98 -39.49 -16.35
CA GLN A 70 -10.20 -40.84 -15.84
C GLN A 70 -9.91 -41.94 -16.89
N LYS A 71 -9.16 -41.62 -17.96
CA LYS A 71 -8.71 -42.63 -18.91
C LYS A 71 -7.69 -43.54 -18.21
N VAL A 72 -8.02 -44.82 -18.13
CA VAL A 72 -7.17 -45.84 -17.51
C VAL A 72 -5.96 -46.06 -18.40
N SER A 73 -4.77 -45.82 -17.86
CA SER A 73 -3.51 -46.13 -18.53
C SER A 73 -3.20 -47.62 -18.39
N SER A 74 -2.16 -48.11 -19.08
CA SER A 74 -1.72 -49.51 -19.08
C SER A 74 -1.40 -50.10 -17.69
N SER A 75 -1.35 -49.26 -16.65
CA SER A 75 -1.01 -49.62 -15.27
C SER A 75 -2.21 -49.61 -14.31
N ASN A 76 -3.47 -49.69 -14.79
CA ASN A 76 -4.70 -49.67 -13.99
C ASN A 76 -4.92 -48.40 -13.13
N ILE A 77 -4.14 -47.35 -13.35
CA ILE A 77 -4.30 -46.03 -12.72
C ILE A 77 -4.85 -45.03 -13.74
N THR A 78 -5.61 -44.06 -13.26
CA THR A 78 -6.14 -42.98 -14.11
C THR A 78 -5.04 -41.96 -14.38
N LEU A 79 -5.02 -41.37 -15.58
CA LEU A 79 -4.04 -40.35 -15.94
C LEU A 79 -4.04 -39.17 -14.95
N GLY A 80 -5.22 -38.75 -14.49
CA GLY A 80 -5.36 -37.70 -13.48
C GLY A 80 -4.68 -38.05 -12.15
N GLN A 81 -4.86 -39.27 -11.66
CA GLN A 81 -4.22 -39.75 -10.44
C GLN A 81 -2.69 -39.78 -10.57
N GLN A 82 -2.17 -40.26 -11.71
CA GLN A 82 -0.73 -40.31 -11.95
C GLN A 82 -0.09 -38.91 -11.89
N ILE A 83 -0.75 -37.90 -12.47
CA ILE A 83 -0.27 -36.51 -12.43
C ILE A 83 -0.30 -35.99 -10.98
N LEU A 84 -1.38 -36.22 -10.24
CA LEU A 84 -1.52 -35.80 -8.85
C LEU A 84 -0.48 -36.44 -7.92
N GLU A 85 -0.23 -37.73 -8.07
CA GLU A 85 0.79 -38.45 -7.30
C GLU A 85 2.19 -37.93 -7.61
N SER A 86 2.51 -37.70 -8.89
CA SER A 86 3.82 -37.17 -9.32
C SER A 86 4.12 -35.77 -8.77
N ARG A 87 3.07 -34.98 -8.47
CA ARG A 87 3.19 -33.67 -7.82
C ARG A 87 3.05 -33.71 -6.31
N GLY A 88 2.73 -34.87 -5.72
CA GLY A 88 2.48 -35.03 -4.29
C GLY A 88 1.21 -34.31 -3.81
N LEU A 89 0.25 -34.16 -4.71
CA LEU A 89 -1.05 -33.50 -4.53
C LEU A 89 -2.22 -34.49 -4.53
N TYR A 90 -1.94 -35.80 -4.59
CA TYR A 90 -2.96 -36.82 -4.41
C TYR A 90 -3.37 -36.90 -2.95
N PHE A 91 -4.60 -36.48 -2.67
CA PHE A 91 -5.25 -36.57 -1.36
C PHE A 91 -6.59 -37.31 -1.55
N ASN A 92 -7.02 -38.06 -0.54
CA ASN A 92 -8.28 -38.82 -0.59
C ASN A 92 -9.48 -37.90 -0.88
N GLU A 93 -10.57 -38.45 -1.41
CA GLU A 93 -11.79 -37.69 -1.75
C GLU A 93 -12.38 -36.89 -0.58
N TYR A 94 -12.26 -37.39 0.66
CA TYR A 94 -12.64 -36.65 1.87
C TYR A 94 -11.88 -35.33 2.06
N PHE A 95 -10.72 -35.19 1.43
CA PHE A 95 -9.84 -34.03 1.55
C PHE A 95 -10.23 -32.87 0.62
N TYR A 96 -11.28 -33.00 -0.20
CA TYR A 96 -11.69 -31.98 -1.18
C TYR A 96 -12.12 -30.65 -0.54
N TRP A 97 -12.79 -30.68 0.61
CA TRP A 97 -13.28 -29.48 1.28
C TRP A 97 -12.19 -28.75 2.09
N ILE A 98 -11.09 -29.43 2.42
CA ILE A 98 -10.03 -28.90 3.27
C ILE A 98 -9.32 -27.68 2.63
N PRO A 99 -8.94 -27.70 1.34
CA PRO A 99 -8.45 -26.52 0.65
C PRO A 99 -9.38 -25.31 0.76
N PHE A 100 -10.68 -25.52 0.60
CA PHE A 100 -11.69 -24.48 0.69
C PHE A 100 -11.79 -23.90 2.11
N ALA A 101 -11.89 -24.77 3.11
CA ALA A 101 -11.91 -24.37 4.52
C ALA A 101 -10.61 -23.66 4.94
N ALA A 102 -9.46 -24.15 4.48
CA ALA A 102 -8.16 -23.54 4.75
C ALA A 102 -8.07 -22.12 4.17
N LEU A 103 -8.51 -21.91 2.92
CA LEU A 103 -8.54 -20.58 2.30
C LEU A 103 -9.44 -19.60 3.05
N ILE A 104 -10.63 -20.04 3.48
CA ILE A 104 -11.52 -19.25 4.36
C ILE A 104 -10.81 -18.94 5.68
N GLY A 105 -10.15 -19.92 6.28
CA GLY A 105 -9.36 -19.76 7.49
C GLY A 105 -8.27 -18.70 7.35
N PHE A 106 -7.46 -18.75 6.28
CA PHE A 106 -6.45 -17.73 6.00
C PHE A 106 -7.07 -16.35 5.78
N TRP A 107 -8.18 -16.27 5.04
CA TRP A 107 -8.90 -15.01 4.87
C TRP A 107 -9.34 -14.43 6.22
N MET A 108 -9.93 -15.26 7.08
CA MET A 108 -10.37 -14.86 8.42
C MET A 108 -9.19 -14.44 9.30
N VAL A 109 -8.11 -15.23 9.34
CA VAL A 109 -6.88 -14.91 10.09
C VAL A 109 -6.27 -13.58 9.65
N PHE A 110 -6.17 -13.33 8.34
CA PHE A 110 -5.62 -12.06 7.85
C PHE A 110 -6.53 -10.86 8.16
N ASN A 111 -7.85 -11.04 8.16
CA ASN A 111 -8.80 -9.98 8.50
C ASN A 111 -8.84 -9.72 10.00
N ILE A 112 -8.91 -10.76 10.83
CA ILE A 112 -8.83 -10.63 12.29
C ILE A 112 -7.50 -10.01 12.69
N GLY A 113 -6.39 -10.51 12.15
CA GLY A 113 -5.07 -9.95 12.41
C GLY A 113 -5.00 -8.47 12.03
N PHE A 114 -5.63 -8.06 10.93
CA PHE A 114 -5.66 -6.66 10.50
C PHE A 114 -6.45 -5.79 11.49
N THR A 115 -7.62 -6.26 11.89
CA THR A 115 -8.45 -5.59 12.91
C THR A 115 -7.74 -5.51 14.26
N CYS A 116 -7.10 -6.59 14.72
CA CYS A 116 -6.31 -6.61 15.94
C CYS A 116 -5.09 -5.68 15.84
N ALA A 117 -4.38 -5.68 14.71
CA ALA A 117 -3.24 -4.79 14.48
C ALA A 117 -3.66 -3.32 14.55
N LEU A 118 -4.81 -2.95 13.98
CA LEU A 118 -5.37 -1.61 14.12
C LEU A 118 -5.82 -1.31 15.54
N SER A 119 -6.46 -2.25 16.23
CA SER A 119 -6.94 -2.08 17.60
C SER A 119 -5.79 -1.91 18.60
N TYR A 120 -4.65 -2.54 18.37
CA TYR A 120 -3.48 -2.46 19.25
C TYR A 120 -2.52 -1.34 18.83
N SER A 121 -2.54 -0.95 17.55
CA SER A 121 -1.75 0.18 17.08
C SER A 121 -2.24 1.46 17.73
N LYS A 122 -1.36 2.13 18.49
CA LYS A 122 -1.62 3.48 19.02
C LYS A 122 -2.11 4.33 17.85
N ALA A 123 -3.27 4.96 18.01
CA ALA A 123 -3.87 5.81 16.99
C ALA A 123 -2.78 6.68 16.35
N PRO A 124 -2.69 6.77 15.01
CA PRO A 124 -1.73 7.63 14.34
C PRO A 124 -1.82 8.99 15.01
N GLY A 125 -0.76 9.36 15.73
CA GLY A 125 -0.82 10.31 16.84
C GLY A 125 -1.65 11.53 16.50
N ARG A 126 -2.68 11.78 17.32
CA ARG A 126 -3.64 12.90 17.34
C ARG A 126 -4.02 13.49 15.97
N PRO A 127 -5.32 13.65 15.64
CA PRO A 127 -5.69 14.50 14.53
C PRO A 127 -5.01 15.85 14.71
N ARG A 128 -4.07 16.10 13.80
CA ARG A 128 -3.48 17.37 13.42
C ARG A 128 -4.23 18.52 14.09
N THR A 129 -3.56 19.15 15.05
CA THR A 129 -4.02 20.29 15.84
C THR A 129 -5.05 21.14 15.11
N VAL A 130 -6.33 20.85 15.30
CA VAL A 130 -7.35 21.90 15.22
C VAL A 130 -7.05 22.74 16.45
N ILE A 131 -6.20 23.74 16.25
CA ILE A 131 -5.93 24.77 17.25
C ILE A 131 -7.30 25.30 17.63
N SER A 132 -7.73 25.08 18.87
CA SER A 132 -8.98 25.66 19.35
C SER A 132 -8.89 27.17 19.15
N GLN A 133 -9.92 27.78 18.56
CA GLN A 133 -9.94 29.22 18.31
C GLN A 133 -9.62 30.02 19.59
N ASP A 134 -9.95 29.48 20.76
CA ASP A 134 -9.63 30.06 22.07
C ASP A 134 -8.13 30.16 22.34
N ARG A 135 -7.31 29.21 21.88
CA ARG A 135 -5.84 29.30 22.03
C ARG A 135 -5.26 30.33 21.06
N LEU A 136 -5.81 30.45 19.86
CA LEU A 136 -5.39 31.43 18.85
C LEU A 136 -5.75 32.86 19.28
N SER A 137 -6.97 33.08 19.78
CA SER A 137 -7.42 34.39 20.27
C SER A 137 -6.61 34.86 21.48
N ASN A 138 -6.24 33.96 22.39
CA ASN A 138 -5.38 34.28 23.53
C ASN A 138 -3.95 34.67 23.10
N ILE A 139 -3.40 34.05 22.06
CA ILE A 139 -2.08 34.40 21.51
C ILE A 139 -2.15 35.74 20.76
N LEU A 140 -3.23 36.00 20.02
CA LEU A 140 -3.46 37.28 19.33
C LEU A 140 -3.66 38.44 20.32
N LYS A 141 -4.48 38.24 21.37
CA LYS A 141 -4.66 39.22 22.46
C LYS A 141 -3.33 39.53 23.15
N ARG A 142 -2.55 38.50 23.49
CA ARG A 142 -1.21 38.68 24.10
C ARG A 142 -0.24 39.42 23.18
N LYS A 143 -0.36 39.26 21.86
CA LYS A 143 0.42 40.03 20.87
C LYS A 143 -0.05 41.48 20.70
N GLN A 144 -1.32 41.74 20.99
CA GLN A 144 -1.92 43.07 20.88
C GLN A 144 -1.58 43.91 22.11
N ASP A 145 -1.59 43.31 23.31
CA ASP A 145 -1.12 43.96 24.55
C ASP A 145 0.38 44.30 24.49
N LEU A 146 1.18 43.51 23.76
CA LEU A 146 2.62 43.78 23.60
C LEU A 146 2.93 44.90 22.60
N LYS A 147 1.92 45.43 21.88
CA LYS A 147 2.10 46.56 20.94
C LYS A 147 1.87 47.93 21.57
N ASP A 148 1.37 47.99 22.81
CA ASP A 148 1.04 49.25 23.51
C ASP A 148 2.22 49.90 24.26
N PHE A 149 3.44 49.35 24.17
CA PHE A 149 4.63 49.98 24.72
C PHE A 149 5.46 50.65 23.61
N PRO A 150 5.82 51.94 23.74
CA PRO A 150 6.62 52.64 22.74
C PRO A 150 7.98 51.95 22.56
N ARG A 151 8.37 51.85 21.29
CA ARG A 151 9.56 51.16 20.80
C ARG A 151 10.84 51.90 21.24
N GLU A 152 11.36 51.58 22.43
CA GLU A 152 12.67 52.04 22.85
C GLU A 152 13.74 50.97 22.56
N LYS A 153 14.77 51.38 21.81
CA LYS A 153 15.99 50.62 21.58
C LYS A 153 16.68 50.46 22.92
N THR A 154 17.09 49.23 23.29
CA THR A 154 18.39 48.86 23.90
C THR A 154 18.32 47.40 24.35
N LEU A 155 19.32 46.61 23.96
CA LEU A 155 19.57 45.27 24.52
C LEU A 155 20.09 45.42 25.96
N PRO A 156 19.60 44.60 26.90
CA PRO A 156 20.45 44.20 28.03
C PRO A 156 20.67 42.68 28.04
N TYR A 157 21.96 42.36 28.09
CA TYR A 157 22.56 41.10 28.49
C TYR A 157 22.17 40.71 29.93
N ALA A 158 22.12 39.39 30.19
CA ALA A 158 22.20 38.65 31.47
C ALA A 158 20.95 37.77 31.71
N GLU A 159 21.00 36.54 32.21
CA GLU A 159 22.02 35.54 32.51
C GLU A 159 21.26 34.20 32.55
N THR A 160 21.93 33.08 32.25
CA THR A 160 21.38 31.72 32.49
C THR A 160 21.63 31.37 33.97
N PRO A 161 20.82 30.53 34.64
CA PRO A 161 21.11 29.09 34.55
C PRO A 161 19.92 28.11 34.83
N ILE A 162 20.19 26.84 34.48
CA ILE A 162 19.60 25.57 34.97
C ILE A 162 18.20 25.16 34.44
N SER A 163 18.16 24.14 33.57
CA SER A 163 17.90 22.74 33.99
C SER A 163 17.74 21.83 32.77
N ALA A 164 18.34 20.64 32.85
CA ALA A 164 18.37 19.64 31.80
C ALA A 164 16.96 19.09 31.52
N GLY A 165 16.42 19.45 30.36
CA GLY A 165 15.15 18.97 29.84
C GLY A 165 15.31 18.54 28.38
N GLU A 166 14.89 17.31 28.12
CA GLU A 166 14.74 16.61 26.85
C GLU A 166 14.51 17.52 25.63
N LYS A 167 15.39 17.41 24.62
CA LYS A 167 15.29 18.17 23.36
C LYS A 167 14.13 17.65 22.51
N GLU A 168 12.91 18.06 22.82
CA GLU A 168 11.83 18.00 21.84
C GLU A 168 12.07 19.13 20.83
N LYS A 169 12.48 18.75 19.62
CA LYS A 169 12.71 19.67 18.50
C LYS A 169 11.36 20.28 18.12
N ILE A 170 11.00 21.39 18.76
CA ILE A 170 9.84 22.22 18.41
C ILE A 170 9.95 22.56 16.93
N ARG A 171 9.21 21.82 16.09
CA ARG A 171 9.01 22.20 14.70
C ARG A 171 8.28 23.53 14.74
N THR A 172 8.96 24.59 14.29
CA THR A 172 8.42 25.92 14.15
C THR A 172 7.24 25.86 13.18
N VAL A 173 6.02 25.75 13.72
CA VAL A 173 4.80 25.83 12.92
C VAL A 173 4.59 27.30 12.61
N LEU A 174 4.89 27.69 11.37
CA LEU A 174 4.53 29.02 10.88
C LEU A 174 2.99 29.10 10.87
N PRO A 175 2.37 30.09 11.53
CA PRO A 175 0.93 30.27 11.42
C PRO A 175 0.59 30.60 9.97
N PHE A 176 -0.34 29.83 9.40
CA PHE A 176 -0.95 30.13 8.11
C PHE A 176 -2.36 30.65 8.38
N ASP A 177 -2.69 31.81 7.83
CA ASP A 177 -4.06 32.31 7.79
C ASP A 177 -4.75 31.69 6.56
N PRO A 178 -5.74 30.80 6.71
CA PRO A 178 -6.42 30.22 5.56
C PRO A 178 -7.30 31.29 4.90
N ILE A 179 -6.99 31.63 3.65
CA ILE A 179 -7.81 32.54 2.84
C ILE A 179 -8.73 31.68 1.96
N THR A 180 -10.04 31.86 2.14
CA THR A 180 -11.06 31.24 1.28
C THR A 180 -11.23 32.10 0.05
N ILE A 181 -10.96 31.54 -1.13
CA ILE A 181 -11.24 32.18 -2.42
C ILE A 181 -12.54 31.59 -2.96
N SER A 182 -13.55 32.43 -3.15
CA SER A 182 -14.78 32.09 -3.88
C SER A 182 -14.80 32.87 -5.19
N PHE A 183 -15.01 32.16 -6.29
CA PHE A 183 -15.15 32.79 -7.59
C PHE A 183 -16.62 33.03 -7.88
N GLN A 184 -16.95 34.25 -8.30
CA GLN A 184 -18.28 34.61 -8.78
C GLN A 184 -18.10 35.33 -10.12
N ASP A 185 -18.83 34.87 -11.14
CA ASP A 185 -18.82 35.41 -12.51
C ASP A 185 -17.45 35.43 -13.19
N VAL A 186 -16.77 34.28 -13.21
CA VAL A 186 -15.50 34.12 -13.95
C VAL A 186 -15.79 34.12 -15.45
N GLN A 187 -15.43 35.21 -16.13
CA GLN A 187 -15.39 35.24 -17.59
C GLN A 187 -13.95 34.99 -18.05
N TYR A 188 -13.78 33.96 -18.86
CA TYR A 188 -12.51 33.59 -19.48
C TYR A 188 -12.56 34.00 -20.95
N PHE A 189 -11.56 34.77 -21.38
CA PHE A 189 -11.36 35.13 -22.78
C PHE A 189 -10.03 34.57 -23.26
N VAL A 190 -10.04 33.89 -24.39
CA VAL A 190 -8.83 33.46 -25.10
C VAL A 190 -8.50 34.53 -26.12
N ASP A 191 -7.38 35.21 -25.95
CA ASP A 191 -6.78 35.93 -27.06
C ASP A 191 -6.14 34.90 -28.00
N THR A 192 -6.86 34.58 -29.08
CA THR A 192 -6.27 33.80 -30.18
C THR A 192 -5.17 34.64 -30.81
N PRO A 193 -3.91 34.14 -30.87
CA PRO A 193 -2.83 34.87 -31.52
C PRO A 193 -3.17 35.06 -33.00
N LYS A 194 -2.95 36.28 -33.51
CA LYS A 194 -3.14 36.57 -34.94
C LYS A 194 -2.23 35.64 -35.74
N VAL A 195 -2.85 34.79 -36.57
CA VAL A 195 -2.14 33.97 -37.53
C VAL A 195 -1.34 34.91 -38.44
N SER A 196 -0.02 34.90 -38.26
CA SER A 196 0.90 35.52 -39.21
C SER A 196 0.92 34.63 -40.45
N THR A 197 0.07 34.96 -41.43
CA THR A 197 0.18 34.42 -42.77
C THR A 197 1.46 34.98 -43.38
N ARG A 198 2.60 34.33 -43.13
CA ARG A 198 3.82 34.55 -43.91
C ARG A 198 3.56 33.98 -45.30
N PHE A 199 3.30 34.88 -46.25
CA PHE A 199 3.45 34.58 -47.67
C PHE A 199 4.91 34.15 -47.90
N ILE A 200 5.11 32.86 -48.17
CA ILE A 200 6.37 32.37 -48.72
C ILE A 200 6.39 32.82 -50.18
N ASN A 201 7.08 33.92 -50.43
CA ASN A 201 7.41 34.37 -51.77
C ASN A 201 8.60 33.53 -52.26
N SER A 202 8.33 32.36 -52.85
CA SER A 202 9.31 31.64 -53.66
C SER A 202 9.00 31.87 -55.13
N GLY A 203 9.50 32.98 -55.67
CA GLY A 203 9.57 33.18 -57.11
C GLY A 203 10.70 32.36 -57.68
N THR A 204 10.37 31.31 -58.44
CA THR A 204 11.18 30.84 -59.56
C THR A 204 10.22 30.33 -60.64
N SER A 205 10.12 31.12 -61.70
CA SER A 205 9.58 30.81 -63.02
C SER A 205 10.07 29.48 -63.57
N PHE A 206 9.21 28.71 -64.26
CA PHE A 206 9.55 28.08 -65.55
C PHE A 206 8.29 27.70 -66.34
N VAL A 207 8.44 27.87 -67.65
CA VAL A 207 7.48 27.86 -68.77
C VAL A 207 7.10 26.45 -69.22
N GLY A 208 5.92 26.31 -69.83
CA GLY A 208 5.54 25.23 -70.76
C GLY A 208 4.09 24.79 -70.54
N SER A 209 3.19 24.71 -71.52
CA SER A 209 3.20 24.89 -72.98
C SER A 209 1.75 25.13 -73.41
#